data_AF-A0A8H8CQS3-F1
#
_entry.id   AF-A0A8H8CQS3-F1
#
_cell.length_a   1.000
_cell.length_b   1.000
_cell.length_c   1.000
_cell.angle_alpha   90.00
_cell.angle_beta   90.00
_cell.angle_gamma   90.00
#
_symmetry.space_group_name_H-M   'P 1'
#
loop_
_entity.id
_entity.type
_entity.pdbx_description
1 polymer ?
#
loop_
_entity_poly.entity_id
_entity_poly.type
_entity_poly.pdbx_seq_one_letter_code
_entity_poly.pdbx_strand_id
1 'polypeptide(L)'
;MLEAVGEIFVRHRAQGIFGIHLLHGHFTAPKGTVLLGIEFPITNTTQACWTKPVPAEELTAKPVHGHVFRLQSDATFVAYEFHEGDSAFKGENIGPAFFEEFADFLHRNSLADLLALELLDGP
;
A
#
# COMPACT_ATOMS: atom_id res chain seq x y z
N MET A 1 2.12 15.65 -14.25
CA MET A 1 1.67 15.16 -12.92
C MET A 1 2.17 13.74 -12.66
N LEU A 2 1.78 12.74 -13.47
CA LEU A 2 2.29 11.37 -13.35
C LEU A 2 3.81 11.24 -13.56
N GLU A 3 4.38 11.99 -14.51
CA GLU A 3 5.84 12.04 -14.72
C GLU A 3 6.59 12.50 -13.47
N ALA A 4 6.11 13.56 -12.81
CA ALA A 4 6.72 14.07 -11.57
C ALA A 4 6.66 13.06 -10.41
N VAL A 5 5.60 12.26 -10.33
CA VAL A 5 5.53 11.15 -9.36
C VAL A 5 6.57 10.08 -9.70
N GLY A 6 6.67 9.69 -10.98
CA GLY A 6 7.71 8.76 -11.44
C GLY A 6 9.13 9.24 -11.12
N GLU A 7 9.40 10.54 -11.27
CA GLU A 7 10.70 11.14 -10.91
C GLU A 7 11.03 11.00 -9.42
N ILE A 8 10.06 11.21 -8.52
CA ILE A 8 10.24 10.98 -7.08
C ILE A 8 10.62 9.52 -6.82
N PHE A 9 9.89 8.57 -7.44
CA PHE A 9 10.13 7.15 -7.24
C PHE A 9 11.54 6.75 -7.70
N VAL A 10 11.94 7.17 -8.90
CA VAL A 10 13.29 6.90 -9.44
C VAL A 10 14.39 7.50 -8.59
N ARG A 11 14.22 8.76 -8.14
CA ARG A 11 15.21 9.47 -7.33
C ARG A 11 15.49 8.76 -6.00
N HIS A 12 14.45 8.20 -5.40
CA HIS A 12 14.53 7.48 -4.12
C HIS A 12 14.72 5.98 -4.25
N ARG A 13 14.90 5.46 -5.48
CA ARG A 13 15.02 4.02 -5.78
C ARG A 13 13.80 3.20 -5.34
N ALA A 14 12.63 3.84 -5.28
CA ALA A 14 11.35 3.23 -4.90
C ALA A 14 10.65 2.55 -6.09
N GLN A 15 11.12 2.76 -7.32
CA GLN A 15 10.57 2.10 -8.50
C GLN A 15 10.72 0.56 -8.40
N GLY A 16 9.66 -0.17 -8.73
CA GLY A 16 9.62 -1.63 -8.62
C GLY A 16 9.47 -2.16 -7.19
N ILE A 17 9.44 -1.28 -6.20
CA ILE A 17 9.06 -1.61 -4.81
C ILE A 17 7.65 -1.07 -4.54
N PHE A 18 7.39 0.16 -4.95
CA PHE A 18 6.09 0.80 -4.78
C PHE A 18 5.44 1.16 -6.11
N GLY A 19 4.10 1.13 -6.09
CA GLY A 19 3.20 1.62 -7.14
C GLY A 19 2.32 2.76 -6.63
N ILE A 20 1.55 3.32 -7.56
CA ILE A 20 0.51 4.32 -7.27
C ILE A 20 -0.84 3.65 -7.43
N HIS A 21 -1.64 3.71 -6.37
CA HIS A 21 -3.00 3.19 -6.35
C HIS A 21 -4.00 4.34 -6.34
N LEU A 22 -5.04 4.25 -7.16
CA LEU A 22 -6.16 5.18 -7.07
C LEU A 22 -7.00 4.81 -5.85
N LEU A 23 -7.15 5.70 -4.88
CA LEU A 23 -8.03 5.47 -3.74
C LEU A 23 -9.46 5.22 -4.23
N HIS A 24 -9.99 4.06 -3.91
CA HIS A 24 -11.36 3.68 -4.23
C HIS A 24 -11.93 2.78 -3.14
N GLY A 25 -13.25 2.83 -2.97
CA GLY A 25 -13.96 1.95 -2.04
C GLY A 25 -14.53 0.75 -2.78
N HIS A 26 -14.24 -0.45 -2.31
CA HIS A 26 -14.89 -1.67 -2.82
C HIS A 26 -16.29 -1.81 -2.23
N PHE A 27 -16.43 -1.52 -0.93
CA PHE A 27 -17.67 -1.54 -0.16
C PHE A 27 -17.45 -0.80 1.17
N THR A 28 -18.51 -0.57 1.93
CA THR A 28 -18.38 -0.07 3.31
C THR A 28 -18.02 -1.22 4.24
N ALA A 29 -16.78 -1.25 4.71
CA ALA A 29 -16.33 -2.27 5.65
C ALA A 29 -17.10 -2.17 7.00
N PRO A 30 -17.55 -3.29 7.58
CA PRO A 30 -18.15 -3.28 8.90
C PRO A 30 -17.21 -2.66 9.95
N LYS A 31 -17.79 -1.97 10.94
CA LYS A 31 -17.00 -1.37 12.02
C LYS A 31 -16.17 -2.44 12.75
N GLY A 32 -14.90 -2.14 13.01
CA GLY A 32 -13.98 -3.05 13.67
C GLY A 32 -13.33 -4.08 12.73
N THR A 33 -13.58 -3.99 11.43
CA THR A 33 -12.94 -4.83 10.42
C THR A 33 -11.91 -4.07 9.60
N VAL A 34 -10.99 -4.81 9.02
CA VAL A 34 -9.98 -4.34 8.06
C VAL A 34 -10.06 -5.22 6.80
N LEU A 35 -9.61 -4.68 5.68
CA LEU A 35 -9.53 -5.45 4.44
C LEU A 35 -8.25 -6.29 4.43
N LEU A 36 -8.43 -7.61 4.32
CA LEU A 36 -7.34 -8.58 4.20
C LEU A 36 -7.44 -9.29 2.85
N GLY A 37 -6.43 -9.08 2.02
CA GLY A 37 -6.14 -9.84 0.82
C GLY A 37 -5.50 -11.18 1.18
N ILE A 38 -6.06 -12.25 0.60
CA ILE A 38 -5.50 -13.60 0.70
C ILE A 38 -5.19 -14.05 -0.71
N GLU A 39 -3.92 -14.29 -0.97
CA GLU A 39 -3.47 -14.84 -2.23
C GLU A 39 -3.79 -16.33 -2.32
N PHE A 40 -4.22 -16.76 -3.50
CA PHE A 40 -4.39 -18.15 -3.84
C PHE A 40 -3.76 -18.44 -5.20
N PRO A 41 -2.93 -19.49 -5.31
CA PRO A 41 -2.32 -19.86 -6.58
C PRO A 41 -3.39 -20.35 -7.56
N ILE A 42 -3.42 -19.78 -8.76
CA ILE A 42 -4.22 -20.28 -9.89
C ILE A 42 -3.36 -21.23 -10.72
N THR A 43 -2.11 -20.85 -10.97
CA THR A 43 -1.10 -21.68 -11.64
C THR A 43 0.24 -21.55 -10.92
N ASN A 44 1.28 -22.22 -11.42
CA ASN A 44 2.65 -22.08 -10.89
C ASN A 44 3.26 -20.68 -11.12
N THR A 45 2.64 -19.83 -11.94
CA THR A 45 3.15 -18.49 -12.27
C THR A 45 2.10 -17.39 -12.14
N THR A 46 0.88 -17.72 -11.68
CA THR A 46 -0.19 -16.75 -11.49
C THR A 46 -0.91 -17.01 -10.18
N GLN A 47 -1.14 -15.93 -9.45
CA GLN A 47 -1.94 -15.90 -8.25
C GLN A 47 -3.15 -14.99 -8.50
N ALA A 48 -4.22 -15.23 -7.77
CA ALA A 48 -5.25 -14.22 -7.56
C ALA A 48 -5.28 -13.86 -6.09
N CYS A 49 -5.70 -12.63 -5.81
CA CYS A 49 -5.93 -12.15 -4.46
C CYS A 49 -7.43 -11.95 -4.27
N TRP A 50 -7.96 -12.48 -3.18
CA TRP A 50 -9.32 -12.16 -2.74
C TRP A 50 -9.27 -11.34 -1.45
N THR A 51 -9.75 -10.10 -1.54
CA THR A 51 -9.83 -9.19 -0.39
C THR A 51 -11.19 -9.30 0.29
N LYS A 52 -11.18 -9.52 1.61
CA LYS A 52 -12.40 -9.59 2.42
C LYS A 52 -12.25 -8.81 3.73
N PRO A 53 -13.35 -8.32 4.33
CA PRO A 53 -13.29 -7.72 5.65
C PRO A 53 -13.08 -8.82 6.70
N VAL A 54 -12.14 -8.62 7.62
CA VAL A 54 -11.89 -9.49 8.77
C VAL A 54 -11.81 -8.66 10.05
N PRO A 55 -12.18 -9.19 11.22
CA PRO A 55 -11.99 -8.49 12.49
C PRO A 55 -10.53 -8.07 12.69
N ALA A 56 -10.31 -6.81 13.07
CA ALA A 56 -8.96 -6.26 13.24
C ALA A 56 -8.14 -7.04 14.28
N GLU A 57 -8.79 -7.59 15.31
CA GLU A 57 -8.16 -8.42 16.34
C GLU A 57 -7.55 -9.71 15.81
N GLU A 58 -8.08 -10.28 14.72
CA GLU A 58 -7.55 -11.50 14.11
C GLU A 58 -6.17 -11.27 13.47
N LEU A 59 -5.84 -10.04 13.06
CA LEU A 59 -4.55 -9.71 12.47
C LEU A 59 -3.41 -9.87 13.47
N THR A 60 -3.68 -9.73 14.77
CA THR A 60 -2.64 -9.84 15.82
C THR A 60 -2.06 -11.25 15.94
N ALA A 61 -2.76 -12.26 15.42
CA ALA A 61 -2.36 -13.65 15.46
C ALA A 61 -1.80 -14.18 14.13
N LYS A 62 -1.67 -13.32 13.10
CA LYS A 62 -1.30 -13.71 11.73
C LYS A 62 -0.09 -12.93 11.24
N PRO A 63 0.81 -13.53 10.44
CA PRO A 63 1.74 -12.77 9.65
C PRO A 63 0.93 -11.98 8.62
N VAL A 64 1.00 -10.66 8.68
CA VAL A 64 0.34 -9.75 7.75
C VAL A 64 1.26 -8.57 7.48
N HIS A 65 1.11 -7.96 6.31
CA HIS A 65 1.79 -6.72 5.98
C HIS A 65 0.82 -5.76 5.28
N GLY A 66 1.12 -4.46 5.35
CA GLY A 66 0.37 -3.46 4.61
C GLY A 66 0.64 -3.57 3.12
N HIS A 67 -0.42 -3.57 2.31
CA HIS A 67 -0.32 -3.62 0.86
C HIS A 67 -0.61 -2.26 0.24
N VAL A 68 -1.69 -1.58 0.66
CA VAL A 68 -2.03 -0.24 0.17
C VAL A 68 -2.12 0.76 1.33
N PHE A 69 -1.42 1.89 1.17
CA PHE A 69 -1.21 2.90 2.20
C PHE A 69 -1.79 4.25 1.76
N ARG A 70 -2.72 4.77 2.56
CA ARG A 70 -3.28 6.11 2.38
C ARG A 70 -2.46 7.13 3.16
N LEU A 71 -2.28 8.32 2.59
CA LEU A 71 -1.75 9.48 3.31
C LEU A 71 -2.82 10.11 4.20
N GLN A 72 -2.50 10.29 5.48
CA GLN A 72 -3.32 11.00 6.47
C GLN A 72 -2.97 12.49 6.50
N SER A 73 -3.85 13.29 7.10
CA SER A 73 -3.67 14.75 7.24
C SER A 73 -2.46 15.15 8.09
N ASP A 74 -1.94 14.24 8.92
CA ASP A 74 -0.72 14.43 9.71
C ASP A 74 0.55 13.97 8.97
N ALA A 75 0.45 13.76 7.65
CA ALA A 75 1.49 13.27 6.76
C ALA A 75 1.96 11.82 7.03
N THR A 76 1.21 11.03 7.82
CA THR A 76 1.51 9.62 8.02
C THR A 76 0.89 8.74 6.94
N PHE A 77 1.62 7.71 6.49
CA PHE A 77 1.07 6.66 5.62
C PHE A 77 0.52 5.53 6.48
N VAL A 78 -0.77 5.23 6.31
CA VAL A 78 -1.47 4.18 7.05
C VAL A 78 -2.02 3.15 6.07
N ALA A 79 -1.70 1.88 6.32
CA ALA A 79 -2.26 0.78 5.56
C ALA A 79 -3.78 0.73 5.74
N TYR A 80 -4.52 0.70 4.65
CA TYR A 80 -5.97 0.49 4.67
C TYR A 80 -6.38 -0.83 4.01
N GLU A 81 -5.47 -1.46 3.27
CA GLU A 81 -5.53 -2.84 2.80
C GLU A 81 -4.26 -3.60 3.22
N PHE A 82 -4.44 -4.82 3.71
CA PHE A 82 -3.37 -5.71 4.18
C PHE A 82 -3.37 -7.00 3.38
N HIS A 83 -2.22 -7.64 3.21
CA HIS A 83 -2.10 -9.00 2.67
C HIS A 83 -1.63 -9.98 3.75
N GLU A 84 -2.08 -11.23 3.68
CA GLU A 84 -1.61 -12.33 4.54
C GLU A 84 -0.20 -12.78 4.10
N GLY A 85 0.66 -13.06 5.09
CA GLY A 85 2.04 -13.48 4.88
C GLY A 85 3.08 -12.40 5.19
N ASP A 86 4.34 -12.81 5.19
CA ASP A 86 5.47 -11.89 5.30
C ASP A 86 5.60 -11.07 4.02
N SER A 87 5.94 -9.79 4.16
CA SER A 87 6.30 -8.99 3.00
C SER A 87 7.61 -9.48 2.40
N ALA A 88 7.65 -9.64 1.07
CA ALA A 88 8.90 -9.83 0.34
C ALA A 88 9.85 -8.61 0.49
N PHE A 89 9.30 -7.44 0.79
CA PHE A 89 10.06 -6.22 1.02
C PHE A 89 10.45 -6.06 2.49
N LYS A 90 11.75 -6.03 2.75
CA LYS A 90 12.34 -5.93 4.10
C LYS A 90 12.64 -4.49 4.55
N GLY A 91 12.29 -3.46 3.76
CA GLY A 91 12.49 -2.05 4.14
C GLY A 91 13.93 -1.53 4.00
N GLU A 92 14.86 -2.36 3.53
CA GLU A 92 16.31 -2.12 3.71
C GLU A 92 16.88 -0.97 2.86
N ASN A 93 16.14 -0.49 1.87
CA ASN A 93 16.67 0.42 0.83
C ASN A 93 15.90 1.73 0.65
N ILE A 94 14.77 1.94 1.36
CA ILE A 94 13.95 3.14 1.23
C ILE A 94 13.99 3.93 2.53
N GLY A 95 14.65 5.09 2.48
CA GLY A 95 14.76 5.99 3.62
C GLY A 95 13.52 6.87 3.82
N PRO A 96 13.41 7.55 4.98
CA PRO A 96 12.30 8.43 5.31
C PRO A 96 12.08 9.56 4.29
N ALA A 97 13.16 10.04 3.65
CA ALA A 97 13.11 11.11 2.66
C ALA A 97 12.17 10.83 1.46
N PHE A 98 11.98 9.56 1.09
CA PHE A 98 11.00 9.19 0.06
C PHE A 98 9.58 9.52 0.50
N PHE A 99 9.21 9.06 1.70
CA PHE A 99 7.87 9.23 2.24
C PHE A 99 7.57 10.70 2.51
N GLU A 100 8.54 11.46 3.04
CA GLU A 100 8.43 12.90 3.25
C GLU A 100 8.18 13.64 1.93
N GLU A 101 9.02 13.41 0.91
CA GLU A 101 8.86 14.09 -0.38
C GLU A 101 7.56 13.69 -1.08
N PHE A 102 7.19 12.41 -1.04
CA PHE A 102 5.97 11.94 -1.65
C PHE A 102 4.73 12.50 -0.95
N ALA A 103 4.70 12.54 0.39
CA ALA A 103 3.63 13.17 1.16
C ALA A 103 3.49 14.67 0.82
N ASP A 104 4.60 15.40 0.79
CA ASP A 104 4.63 16.81 0.42
C ASP A 104 4.13 17.04 -1.01
N PHE A 105 4.46 16.14 -1.94
CA PHE A 105 3.95 16.21 -3.31
C PHE A 105 2.44 16.00 -3.35
N LEU A 106 1.92 14.97 -2.67
CA LEU A 106 0.49 14.69 -2.64
C LEU A 106 -0.31 15.85 -2.02
N HIS A 107 0.17 16.43 -0.92
CA HIS A 107 -0.49 17.57 -0.29
C HIS A 107 -0.48 18.82 -1.17
N ARG A 108 0.68 19.20 -1.73
CA ARG A 108 0.80 20.42 -2.55
C ARG A 108 -0.05 20.39 -3.82
N ASN A 109 -0.38 19.19 -4.31
CA ASN A 109 -1.17 18.99 -5.52
C ASN A 109 -2.62 18.56 -5.22
N SER A 110 -3.06 18.55 -3.96
CA SER A 110 -4.40 18.11 -3.55
C SER A 110 -4.74 16.67 -4.00
N LEU A 111 -3.76 15.77 -3.93
CA LEU A 111 -3.86 14.36 -4.36
C LEU A 111 -3.98 13.38 -3.20
N ALA A 112 -3.87 13.82 -1.94
CA ALA A 112 -3.85 12.94 -0.76
C ALA A 112 -5.15 12.11 -0.58
N ASP A 113 -6.29 12.62 -1.05
CA ASP A 113 -7.57 11.90 -1.03
C ASP A 113 -7.86 11.13 -2.33
N LEU A 114 -6.94 11.18 -3.31
CA LEU A 114 -7.07 10.52 -4.61
C LEU A 114 -6.07 9.38 -4.79
N LEU A 115 -4.85 9.52 -4.30
CA LEU A 115 -3.77 8.57 -4.52
C LEU A 115 -3.29 7.94 -3.22
N ALA A 116 -2.96 6.66 -3.32
CA ALA A 116 -2.32 5.87 -2.28
C ALA A 116 -1.01 5.28 -2.80
N LEU A 117 -0.16 4.88 -1.86
CA LEU A 117 1.06 4.13 -2.13
C LEU A 117 0.73 2.64 -2.06
N GLU A 118 1.11 1.87 -3.07
CA GLU A 118 0.95 0.41 -3.09
C GLU A 118 2.31 -0.25 -2.96
N LEU A 119 2.44 -1.25 -2.11
CA LEU A 119 3.60 -2.12 -2.09
C LEU A 119 3.43 -3.17 -3.20
N LEU A 120 4.37 -3.18 -4.14
CA LEU A 120 4.39 -4.16 -5.20
C LEU A 120 4.91 -5.47 -4.65
N ASP A 121 4.24 -6.56 -4.99
CA ASP A 121 4.81 -7.88 -4.88
C ASP A 121 6.05 -7.88 -5.80
N GLY A 122 7.23 -8.12 -5.23
CA GLY A 122 8.49 -8.07 -5.97
C GLY A 122 8.46 -8.93 -7.25
N PRO A 123 9.45 -8.78 -8.14
CA PRO A 123 9.50 -9.53 -9.40
C PRO A 123 9.47 -11.05 -9.22
#